data_AF-A0A9P9T2H2-F1
#
_entry.id   AF-A0A9P9T2H2-F1
#
_cell.length_a   1.000
_cell.length_b   1.000
_cell.length_c   1.000
_cell.angle_alpha   90.00
_cell.angle_beta   90.00
_cell.angle_gamma   90.00
#
_symmetry.space_group_name_H-M   'P 1'
#
loop_
_entity.id
_entity.type
_entity.pdbx_description
1 polymer ?
#
loop_
_entity_poly.entity_id
_entity_poly.type
_entity_poly.pdbx_seq_one_letter_code
_entity_poly.pdbx_strand_id
1 'polypeptide(L)'
;MFNGGFQEALTGFATLPEDNGKAFEHFLGWLYRGTIDLTMDGAQLVDLYGFAEKYSLGELMDLTMDSFIEHLKTKNTILIGCNLDYIYENTHENSKLRLFGARCYTYVTVEARDEGCWETEKTLPRGLHKVEIMTDVFRQLRDFKNSPSRRPDGDAKLLLDPRTAPPCLYHVHASGVPCASKKNRTMEGEVRNDVEKEGECS
;
A
#
# COMPACT_ATOMS: atom_id res chain seq x y z
N MET A 1 5.18 -23.14 12.25
CA MET A 1 3.90 -23.89 12.23
C MET A 1 4.13 -25.36 11.91
N PHE A 2 4.51 -25.74 10.69
CA PHE A 2 4.61 -27.15 10.28
C PHE A 2 5.94 -27.87 10.58
N ASN A 3 6.99 -27.15 11.01
CA ASN A 3 8.30 -27.72 11.32
C ASN A 3 8.57 -27.72 12.84
N GLY A 4 7.69 -28.34 13.64
CA GLY A 4 7.82 -28.35 15.10
C GLY A 4 6.93 -29.39 15.78
N GLY A 5 6.82 -29.31 17.11
CA GLY A 5 6.01 -30.26 17.93
C GLY A 5 4.54 -29.87 18.08
N PHE A 6 4.03 -28.93 17.28
CA PHE A 6 2.65 -28.47 17.36
C PHE A 6 1.68 -29.45 16.67
N GLN A 7 0.39 -29.37 17.01
CA GLN A 7 -0.64 -30.26 16.45
C GLN A 7 -0.68 -30.18 14.92
N GLU A 8 -0.43 -29.00 14.36
CA GLU A 8 -0.46 -28.74 12.93
C GLU A 8 0.65 -29.46 12.18
N ALA A 9 1.81 -29.68 12.82
CA ALA A 9 2.88 -30.49 12.26
C ALA A 9 2.55 -32.00 12.25
N LEU A 10 1.74 -32.46 13.21
CA LEU A 10 1.30 -33.86 13.30
C LEU A 10 0.13 -34.16 12.35
N THR A 11 -0.83 -33.25 12.27
CA THR A 11 -2.05 -33.43 11.47
C THR A 11 -1.87 -32.98 10.02
N GLY A 12 -0.87 -32.14 9.74
CA GLY A 12 -0.74 -31.44 8.47
C GLY A 12 -1.86 -30.42 8.22
N PHE A 13 -2.62 -30.06 9.26
CA PHE A 13 -3.78 -29.18 9.15
C PHE A 13 -3.66 -27.97 10.08
N ALA A 14 -4.07 -26.81 9.58
CA ALA A 14 -4.06 -25.55 10.29
C ALA A 14 -5.40 -24.84 10.10
N THR A 15 -6.00 -24.38 11.19
CA THR A 15 -7.19 -23.51 11.15
C THR A 15 -6.76 -22.10 11.52
N LEU A 16 -7.12 -21.12 10.68
CA LEU A 16 -6.80 -19.71 10.87
C LEU A 16 -8.12 -18.90 10.94
N PRO A 17 -8.91 -19.04 12.01
CA PRO A 17 -10.27 -18.48 12.08
C PRO A 17 -10.30 -16.95 12.08
N GLU A 18 -9.20 -16.31 12.46
CA GLU A 18 -9.07 -14.86 12.51
C GLU A 18 -8.61 -14.24 11.18
N ASP A 19 -8.22 -15.06 10.20
CA ASP A 19 -7.77 -14.57 8.90
C ASP A 19 -8.89 -14.45 7.87
N ASN A 20 -8.77 -13.43 7.02
CA ASN A 20 -9.64 -13.28 5.87
C ASN A 20 -9.27 -14.32 4.79
N GLY A 21 -10.18 -15.27 4.54
CA GLY A 21 -9.96 -16.34 3.55
C GLY A 21 -9.64 -15.83 2.14
N LYS A 22 -10.21 -14.70 1.72
CA LYS A 22 -9.91 -14.12 0.40
C LYS A 22 -8.49 -13.55 0.35
N ALA A 23 -8.04 -12.88 1.41
CA ALA A 23 -6.66 -12.41 1.50
C ALA A 23 -5.67 -13.58 1.42
N PHE A 24 -6.00 -14.70 2.07
CA PHE A 24 -5.22 -15.94 1.98
C PHE A 24 -5.19 -16.52 0.56
N GLU A 25 -6.33 -16.54 -0.16
CA GLU A 25 -6.38 -16.97 -1.56
C GLU A 25 -5.51 -16.10 -2.47
N HIS A 26 -5.53 -14.78 -2.30
CA HIS A 26 -4.66 -13.87 -3.05
C HIS A 26 -3.19 -14.07 -2.71
N PHE A 27 -2.87 -14.33 -1.43
CA PHE A 27 -1.53 -14.72 -1.00
C PHE A 27 -1.06 -16.00 -1.71
N LEU A 28 -1.89 -17.05 -1.77
CA LEU A 28 -1.55 -18.27 -2.50
C LEU A 28 -1.34 -17.97 -3.99
N GLY A 29 -2.20 -17.15 -4.59
CA GLY A 29 -2.05 -16.70 -5.97
C GLY A 29 -0.67 -16.07 -6.23
N TRP A 30 -0.25 -15.15 -5.36
CA TRP A 30 1.09 -14.56 -5.42
C TRP A 30 2.19 -15.59 -5.16
N LEU A 31 2.05 -16.44 -4.15
CA LEU A 31 3.06 -17.44 -3.78
C LEU A 31 3.41 -18.37 -4.96
N TYR A 32 2.41 -18.74 -5.76
CA TYR A 32 2.59 -19.61 -6.92
C TYR A 32 2.97 -18.86 -8.21
N ARG A 33 2.59 -17.59 -8.38
CA ARG A 33 2.82 -16.83 -9.63
C ARG A 33 3.94 -15.79 -9.56
N GLY A 34 4.33 -15.36 -8.36
CA GLY A 34 5.25 -14.25 -8.12
C GLY A 34 4.65 -12.86 -8.35
N THR A 35 3.37 -12.75 -8.70
CA THR A 35 2.72 -11.47 -9.05
C THR A 35 1.39 -11.27 -8.32
N ILE A 36 1.02 -10.01 -8.09
CA ILE A 36 -0.27 -9.60 -7.52
C ILE A 36 -1.34 -9.61 -8.61
N ASP A 37 -2.54 -10.03 -8.26
CA ASP A 37 -3.68 -9.98 -9.17
C ASP A 37 -4.16 -8.53 -9.37
N LEU A 38 -4.00 -8.03 -10.60
CA LEU A 38 -4.36 -6.66 -10.96
C LEU A 38 -5.88 -6.41 -11.00
N THR A 39 -6.70 -7.45 -10.87
CA THR A 39 -8.16 -7.32 -10.83
C THR A 39 -8.69 -6.98 -9.44
N MET A 40 -7.84 -7.03 -8.40
CA MET A 40 -8.22 -6.71 -7.03
C MET A 40 -8.68 -5.25 -6.88
N ASP A 41 -9.74 -5.04 -6.10
CA ASP A 41 -10.15 -3.72 -5.68
C ASP A 41 -9.31 -3.18 -4.51
N GLY A 42 -9.54 -1.90 -4.16
CA GLY A 42 -8.78 -1.26 -3.09
C GLY A 42 -8.96 -1.92 -1.72
N ALA A 43 -10.14 -2.46 -1.39
CA ALA A 43 -10.36 -3.11 -0.11
C ALA A 43 -9.64 -4.46 -0.05
N GLN A 44 -9.69 -5.24 -1.14
CA GLN A 44 -8.96 -6.50 -1.25
C GLN A 44 -7.44 -6.28 -1.14
N LEU A 45 -6.92 -5.19 -1.69
CA LEU A 45 -5.49 -4.83 -1.57
C LEU A 45 -5.12 -4.43 -0.14
N VAL A 46 -5.99 -3.72 0.58
CA VAL A 46 -5.79 -3.43 2.01
C VAL A 46 -5.80 -4.72 2.84
N ASP A 47 -6.73 -5.63 2.57
CA ASP A 47 -6.82 -6.92 3.26
C ASP A 47 -5.58 -7.79 3.03
N LEU A 48 -5.11 -7.86 1.77
CA LEU A 48 -3.88 -8.59 1.43
C LEU A 48 -2.66 -7.96 2.08
N TYR A 49 -2.58 -6.64 2.13
CA TYR A 49 -1.49 -5.94 2.82
C TYR A 49 -1.51 -6.25 4.32
N GLY A 50 -2.67 -6.15 4.98
CA GLY A 50 -2.83 -6.47 6.40
C GLY A 50 -2.46 -7.93 6.71
N PHE A 51 -2.88 -8.86 5.84
CA PHE A 51 -2.46 -10.27 5.92
C PHE A 51 -0.93 -10.40 5.80
N ALA A 52 -0.32 -9.80 4.78
CA ALA A 52 1.12 -9.85 4.56
C ALA A 52 1.89 -9.26 5.75
N GLU A 53 1.39 -8.16 6.32
CA GLU A 53 1.96 -7.53 7.51
C GLU A 53 1.90 -8.43 8.74
N LYS A 54 0.73 -9.06 9.02
CA LYS A 54 0.55 -10.02 10.12
C LYS A 54 1.57 -11.17 10.05
N TYR A 55 1.85 -11.66 8.85
CA TYR A 55 2.78 -12.76 8.61
C TYR A 55 4.22 -12.32 8.29
N SER A 56 4.53 -11.02 8.38
CA SER A 56 5.85 -10.45 8.10
C SER A 56 6.39 -10.78 6.69
N LEU A 57 5.51 -10.82 5.70
CA LEU A 57 5.81 -11.12 4.30
C LEU A 57 6.22 -9.85 3.54
N GLY A 58 7.41 -9.32 3.83
CA GLY A 58 7.84 -7.99 3.35
C GLY A 58 7.79 -7.79 1.83
N GLU A 59 8.17 -8.81 1.05
CA GLU A 59 8.09 -8.74 -0.42
C GLU A 59 6.65 -8.61 -0.92
N LEU A 60 5.71 -9.34 -0.31
CA LEU A 60 4.30 -9.24 -0.62
C LEU A 60 3.73 -7.88 -0.21
N MET A 61 4.15 -7.34 0.94
CA MET A 61 3.75 -5.99 1.38
C MET A 61 4.17 -4.92 0.35
N ASP A 62 5.41 -4.99 -0.14
CA ASP A 62 5.94 -4.02 -1.12
C ASP A 62 5.19 -4.08 -2.45
N LEU A 63 4.97 -5.29 -2.98
CA LEU A 63 4.23 -5.50 -4.23
C LEU A 63 2.75 -5.10 -4.10
N THR A 64 2.14 -5.36 -2.94
CA THR A 64 0.75 -4.97 -2.67
C THR A 64 0.62 -3.45 -2.53
N MET A 65 1.56 -2.78 -1.86
CA MET A 65 1.62 -1.32 -1.78
C MET A 65 1.70 -0.68 -3.17
N ASP A 66 2.55 -1.20 -4.05
CA ASP A 66 2.67 -0.70 -5.42
C ASP A 66 1.37 -0.87 -6.21
N SER A 67 0.76 -2.05 -6.11
CA SER A 67 -0.52 -2.36 -6.76
C SER A 67 -1.63 -1.43 -6.25
N PHE A 68 -1.63 -1.12 -4.96
CA PHE A 68 -2.58 -0.21 -4.34
C PHE A 68 -2.38 1.24 -4.77
N ILE A 69 -1.15 1.73 -4.83
CA ILE A 69 -0.85 3.08 -5.33
C ILE A 69 -1.26 3.20 -6.80
N GLU A 70 -0.99 2.19 -7.62
CA GLU A 70 -1.38 2.17 -9.04
C GLU A 70 -2.91 2.11 -9.22
N HIS A 71 -3.61 1.36 -8.37
CA HIS A 71 -5.07 1.35 -8.32
C HIS A 71 -5.65 2.75 -8.09
N LEU A 72 -5.09 3.49 -7.12
CA LEU A 72 -5.51 4.87 -6.82
C LEU A 72 -5.20 5.83 -7.96
N LYS A 73 -4.06 5.67 -8.64
CA LYS A 73 -3.72 6.47 -9.84
C LYS A 73 -4.69 6.21 -10.97
N THR A 74 -4.93 4.94 -11.29
CA THR A 74 -5.79 4.52 -12.41
C THR A 74 -7.22 5.04 -12.22
N LYS A 75 -7.74 5.00 -10.99
CA LYS A 75 -9.06 5.54 -10.66
C LYS A 75 -9.07 7.05 -10.42
N ASN A 76 -7.91 7.70 -10.43
CA ASN A 76 -7.72 9.09 -10.04
C ASN A 76 -8.36 9.43 -8.68
N THR A 77 -8.17 8.55 -7.70
CA THR A 77 -8.67 8.70 -6.33
C THR A 77 -7.51 8.88 -5.33
N ILE A 78 -7.81 9.37 -4.14
CA ILE A 78 -6.86 9.57 -3.04
C ILE A 78 -7.54 9.21 -1.71
N LEU A 79 -6.75 8.83 -0.71
CA LEU A 79 -7.24 8.32 0.56
C LEU A 79 -7.62 9.46 1.51
N ILE A 80 -8.87 9.46 1.96
CA ILE A 80 -9.46 10.32 2.99
C ILE A 80 -10.64 9.59 3.65
N GLY A 81 -11.09 10.07 4.81
CA GLY A 81 -12.33 9.62 5.45
C GLY A 81 -12.42 8.11 5.63
N CYS A 82 -13.52 7.51 5.14
CA CYS A 82 -13.83 6.09 5.35
C CYS A 82 -12.80 5.11 4.79
N ASN A 83 -12.12 5.44 3.68
CA ASN A 83 -11.06 4.57 3.13
C ASN A 83 -9.85 4.52 4.06
N LEU A 84 -9.59 5.63 4.77
CA LEU A 84 -8.51 5.69 5.74
C LEU A 84 -8.89 5.01 7.06
N ASP A 85 -10.16 5.13 7.47
CA ASP A 85 -10.71 4.36 8.59
C ASP A 85 -10.47 2.85 8.37
N TYR A 86 -10.81 2.33 7.18
CA TYR A 86 -10.60 0.92 6.82
C TYR A 86 -9.13 0.48 6.90
N ILE A 87 -8.20 1.31 6.43
CA ILE A 87 -6.76 1.02 6.53
C ILE A 87 -6.34 0.89 8.01
N TYR A 88 -6.77 1.81 8.86
CA TYR A 88 -6.41 1.78 10.28
C TYR A 88 -7.03 0.57 11.00
N GLU A 89 -8.23 0.14 10.62
CA GLU A 89 -8.87 -1.06 11.19
C GLU A 89 -8.16 -2.36 10.81
N ASN A 90 -7.51 -2.43 9.64
CA ASN A 90 -6.97 -3.67 9.07
C ASN A 90 -5.43 -3.76 9.05
N THR A 91 -4.73 -2.81 9.66
CA THR A 91 -3.25 -2.78 9.69
C THR A 91 -2.72 -2.46 11.09
N HIS A 92 -1.44 -2.75 11.31
CA HIS A 92 -0.74 -2.45 12.56
C HIS A 92 -0.48 -0.94 12.73
N GLU A 93 -0.36 -0.45 13.98
CA GLU A 93 -0.16 0.98 14.31
C GLU A 93 1.04 1.64 13.60
N ASN A 94 2.10 0.87 13.33
CA ASN A 94 3.32 1.35 12.67
C ASN A 94 3.37 1.01 11.17
N SER A 95 2.22 0.67 10.57
CA SER A 95 2.13 0.23 9.19
C SER A 95 2.57 1.32 8.20
N LYS A 96 3.33 0.93 7.18
CA LYS A 96 3.64 1.82 6.05
C LYS A 96 2.39 2.20 5.25
N LEU A 97 1.34 1.37 5.27
CA LEU A 97 0.07 1.70 4.64
C LEU A 97 -0.67 2.82 5.38
N ARG A 98 -0.64 2.82 6.72
CA ARG A 98 -1.12 3.96 7.53
C ARG A 98 -0.32 5.22 7.24
N LEU A 99 1.02 5.14 7.17
CA LEU A 99 1.87 6.28 6.80
C LEU A 99 1.52 6.85 5.42
N PHE A 100 1.32 5.98 4.42
CA PHE A 100 0.89 6.38 3.08
C PHE A 100 -0.47 7.09 3.12
N GLY A 101 -1.46 6.47 3.78
CA GLY A 101 -2.81 7.02 3.92
C GLY A 101 -2.84 8.36 4.64
N ALA A 102 -2.11 8.51 5.74
CA ALA A 102 -1.99 9.77 6.46
C ALA A 102 -1.35 10.87 5.59
N ARG A 103 -0.33 10.54 4.79
CA ARG A 103 0.25 11.50 3.82
C ARG A 103 -0.72 11.89 2.72
N CYS A 104 -1.53 10.96 2.22
CA CYS A 104 -2.60 11.27 1.28
C CYS A 104 -3.59 12.27 1.86
N TYR A 105 -4.01 12.06 3.11
CA TYR A 105 -4.93 12.98 3.76
C TYR A 105 -4.27 14.34 4.03
N THR A 106 -3.05 14.39 4.55
CA THR A 106 -2.29 15.64 4.72
C THR A 106 -2.15 16.41 3.41
N TYR A 107 -1.84 15.73 2.30
CA TYR A 107 -1.78 16.36 0.97
C TYR A 107 -3.11 17.00 0.59
N VAL A 108 -4.23 16.30 0.76
CA VAL A 108 -5.57 16.87 0.48
C VAL A 108 -5.85 18.07 1.37
N THR A 109 -5.57 17.97 2.68
CA THR A 109 -5.80 19.07 3.63
C THR A 109 -5.03 20.34 3.28
N VAL A 110 -3.84 20.23 2.69
CA VAL A 110 -3.02 21.39 2.30
C VAL A 110 -3.38 21.91 0.91
N GLU A 111 -3.65 21.02 -0.06
CA GLU A 111 -3.71 21.37 -1.48
C GLU A 111 -5.14 21.51 -2.03
N ALA A 112 -6.13 20.87 -1.40
CA ALA A 112 -7.52 20.92 -1.87
C ALA A 112 -8.25 22.15 -1.31
N ARG A 113 -9.21 22.64 -2.09
CA ARG A 113 -10.16 23.67 -1.63
C ARG A 113 -11.28 23.01 -0.85
N ASP A 114 -11.82 23.74 0.12
CA ASP A 114 -12.94 23.32 0.96
C ASP A 114 -14.27 23.39 0.17
N GLU A 115 -14.44 22.52 -0.83
CA GLU A 115 -15.59 22.53 -1.73
C GLU A 115 -15.95 21.13 -2.26
N GLY A 116 -17.24 20.89 -2.49
CA GLY A 116 -17.74 19.68 -3.15
C GLY A 116 -17.50 18.41 -2.33
N CYS A 117 -16.71 17.47 -2.88
CA CYS A 117 -16.32 16.24 -2.18
C CYS A 117 -15.18 16.45 -1.17
N TRP A 118 -14.53 17.62 -1.18
CA TRP A 118 -13.40 17.98 -0.31
C TRP A 118 -13.81 18.84 0.89
N GLU A 119 -15.11 19.12 1.06
CA GLU A 119 -15.59 19.86 2.23
C GLU A 119 -15.10 19.20 3.52
N THR A 120 -14.59 20.01 4.44
CA THR A 120 -13.91 19.59 5.65
C THR A 120 -14.76 18.59 6.43
N GLU A 121 -16.05 18.88 6.64
CA GLU A 121 -16.99 18.01 7.35
C GLU A 121 -17.21 16.63 6.68
N LYS A 122 -17.06 16.55 5.35
CA LYS A 122 -17.18 15.30 4.58
C LYS A 122 -15.88 14.49 4.63
N THR A 123 -14.73 15.15 4.75
CA THR A 123 -13.42 14.46 4.78
C THR A 123 -13.03 13.93 6.16
N LEU A 124 -13.64 14.45 7.24
CA LEU A 124 -13.33 14.03 8.60
C LEU A 124 -13.49 12.51 8.79
N PRO A 125 -12.52 11.84 9.42
CA PRO A 125 -12.62 10.41 9.73
C PRO A 125 -13.72 10.18 10.77
N ARG A 126 -14.51 9.13 10.55
CA ARG A 126 -15.70 8.84 11.37
C ARG A 126 -15.59 7.51 12.11
N GLY A 127 -14.63 6.66 11.73
CA GLY A 127 -14.37 5.37 12.31
C GLY A 127 -13.79 5.43 13.74
N LEU A 128 -13.52 4.24 14.27
CA LEU A 128 -13.01 4.07 15.64
C LEU A 128 -11.63 4.70 15.83
N HIS A 129 -10.82 4.73 14.76
CA HIS A 129 -9.44 5.24 14.78
C HIS A 129 -9.30 6.73 14.42
N LYS A 130 -10.39 7.50 14.38
CA LYS A 130 -10.36 8.93 14.01
C LYS A 130 -9.32 9.76 14.79
N VAL A 131 -9.10 9.46 16.07
CA VAL A 131 -8.11 10.18 16.90
C VAL A 131 -6.68 9.86 16.45
N GLU A 132 -6.38 8.59 16.15
CA GLU A 132 -5.07 8.16 15.63
C GLU A 132 -4.81 8.79 14.26
N ILE A 133 -5.79 8.69 13.36
CA ILE A 133 -5.73 9.28 12.01
C ILE A 133 -5.42 10.77 12.09
N MET A 134 -6.21 11.53 12.87
CA MET A 134 -5.99 12.96 13.00
C MET A 134 -4.65 13.27 13.69
N THR A 135 -4.24 12.46 14.66
CA THR A 135 -2.93 12.62 15.30
C THR A 135 -1.79 12.51 14.30
N ASP A 136 -1.82 11.51 13.41
CA ASP A 136 -0.80 11.33 12.39
C ASP A 136 -0.79 12.47 11.36
N VAL A 137 -1.98 12.90 10.91
CA VAL A 137 -2.12 14.05 10.00
C VAL A 137 -1.58 15.34 10.65
N PHE A 138 -1.96 15.64 11.91
CA PHE A 138 -1.45 16.81 12.62
C PHE A 138 0.04 16.74 12.88
N ARG A 139 0.59 15.54 13.16
CA ARG A 139 2.03 15.36 13.36
C ARG A 139 2.79 15.70 12.07
N GLN A 140 2.29 15.27 10.91
CA GLN A 140 2.86 15.64 9.60
C GLN A 140 2.71 17.13 9.28
N LEU A 141 1.57 17.75 9.59
CA LEU A 141 1.37 19.19 9.40
C LEU A 141 2.30 20.03 10.30
N ARG A 142 2.53 19.60 11.55
CA ARG A 142 3.45 20.28 12.47
C ARG A 142 4.90 20.16 12.03
N ASP A 143 5.27 19.02 11.44
CA ASP A 143 6.61 18.77 10.93
C ASP A 143 6.75 19.14 9.43
N PHE A 144 5.80 19.91 8.89
CA PHE A 144 5.72 20.26 7.48
C PHE A 144 7.04 20.79 6.89
N LYS A 145 7.79 21.59 7.66
CA LYS A 145 9.07 22.17 7.22
C LYS A 145 10.12 21.12 6.88
N ASN A 146 10.09 19.97 7.55
CA ASN A 146 11.01 18.85 7.36
C ASN A 146 10.39 17.71 6.54
N SER A 147 9.19 17.91 5.98
CA SER A 147 8.49 16.86 5.24
C SER A 147 9.29 16.45 4.01
N PRO A 148 9.51 15.14 3.79
CA PRO A 148 10.16 14.65 2.56
C PRO A 148 9.30 14.87 1.32
N SER A 149 8.02 15.21 1.50
CA SER A 149 7.10 15.56 0.42
C SER A 149 7.03 17.07 0.15
N ARG A 150 7.74 17.91 0.91
CA ARG A 150 7.72 19.37 0.71
C ARG A 150 8.36 19.73 -0.63
N ARG A 151 7.67 20.59 -1.38
CA ARG A 151 8.18 21.19 -2.61
C ARG A 151 8.96 22.47 -2.34
N PRO A 152 9.85 22.90 -3.27
CA PRO A 152 10.55 24.18 -3.15
C PRO A 152 9.59 25.36 -3.02
N ASP A 153 10.02 26.39 -2.32
CA ASP A 153 9.23 27.62 -2.17
C ASP A 153 9.03 28.27 -3.55
N GLY A 154 7.79 28.63 -3.88
CA GLY A 154 7.40 29.20 -5.18
C GLY A 154 6.73 28.22 -6.14
N ASP A 155 6.70 26.91 -5.82
CA ASP A 155 5.88 25.95 -6.56
C ASP A 155 4.37 26.24 -6.37
N ALA A 156 3.57 25.90 -7.38
CA ALA A 156 2.12 26.03 -7.32
C ALA A 156 1.45 25.13 -6.26
N LYS A 157 2.17 24.09 -5.82
CA LYS A 157 1.77 23.17 -4.75
C LYS A 157 2.86 23.12 -3.69
N LEU A 158 2.47 23.00 -2.43
CA LEU A 158 3.38 22.91 -1.30
C LEU A 158 3.87 21.47 -1.05
N LEU A 159 3.06 20.48 -1.41
CA LEU A 159 3.33 19.07 -1.21
C LEU A 159 3.35 18.28 -2.53
N LEU A 160 4.24 17.29 -2.59
CA LEU A 160 4.23 16.23 -3.60
C LEU A 160 3.03 15.32 -3.36
N ASP A 161 2.30 15.00 -4.43
CA ASP A 161 1.25 13.98 -4.40
C ASP A 161 1.87 12.64 -3.97
N PRO A 162 1.45 12.04 -2.83
CA PRO A 162 2.01 10.80 -2.31
C PRO A 162 1.99 9.65 -3.31
N ARG A 163 1.03 9.62 -4.24
CA ARG A 163 0.92 8.59 -5.29
C ARG A 163 2.10 8.67 -6.26
N THR A 164 2.71 9.83 -6.40
CA THR A 164 3.86 10.08 -7.31
C THR A 164 5.21 10.02 -6.61
N ALA A 165 5.22 9.85 -5.28
CA ALA A 165 6.45 9.78 -4.52
C ALA A 165 7.23 8.47 -4.81
N PRO A 166 8.55 8.43 -4.56
CA PRO A 166 9.34 7.21 -4.74
C PRO A 166 8.75 6.02 -3.96
N PRO A 167 8.52 4.85 -4.60
CA PRO A 167 7.83 3.71 -3.97
C PRO A 167 8.46 3.27 -2.65
N CYS A 168 9.80 3.26 -2.58
CA CYS A 168 10.55 2.82 -1.41
C CYS A 168 10.29 3.67 -0.15
N LEU A 169 9.64 4.84 -0.25
CA LEU A 169 9.18 5.58 0.93
C LEU A 169 8.11 4.83 1.73
N TYR A 170 7.37 3.94 1.06
CA TYR A 170 6.24 3.18 1.59
C TYR A 170 6.49 1.67 1.62
N HIS A 171 7.64 1.22 1.12
CA HIS A 171 8.07 -0.17 1.22
C HIS A 171 8.66 -0.47 2.60
N VAL A 172 8.66 -1.75 2.95
CA VAL A 172 9.17 -2.28 4.23
C VAL A 172 10.53 -2.98 4.10
N HIS A 173 11.01 -3.24 2.87
CA HIS A 173 12.34 -3.81 2.67
C HIS A 173 13.44 -2.95 3.36
N ALA A 174 14.44 -3.62 3.91
CA ALA A 174 15.56 -2.94 4.57
C ALA A 174 16.41 -2.13 3.58
N SER A 175 17.14 -1.14 4.10
CA SER A 175 18.10 -0.37 3.29
C SER A 175 19.17 -1.31 2.72
N GLY A 176 19.47 -1.15 1.43
CA GLY A 176 20.44 -2.00 0.71
C GLY A 176 19.86 -3.33 0.21
N VAL A 177 18.65 -3.72 0.61
CA VAL A 177 17.96 -4.87 0.00
C VAL A 177 17.34 -4.44 -1.33
N PRO A 178 17.55 -5.17 -2.44
CA PRO A 178 16.92 -4.85 -3.72
C PRO A 178 15.40 -4.92 -3.62
N CYS A 179 14.74 -3.80 -3.91
CA CYS A 179 13.29 -3.69 -3.99
C CYS A 179 12.70 -4.71 -4.99
N ALA A 180 11.72 -5.51 -4.55
CA ALA A 180 11.07 -6.53 -5.35
C ALA A 180 10.43 -5.96 -6.63
N SER A 181 9.81 -4.79 -6.52
CA SER A 181 9.20 -4.08 -7.65
C SER A 181 10.18 -3.68 -8.75
N LYS A 182 11.48 -3.58 -8.43
CA LYS A 182 12.52 -3.36 -9.45
C LYS A 182 12.90 -4.65 -10.16
N LYS A 183 12.85 -5.80 -9.47
CA LYS A 183 13.16 -7.12 -10.06
C LYS A 183 12.13 -7.55 -11.09
N ASN A 184 10.85 -7.31 -10.82
CA ASN A 184 9.76 -7.68 -11.75
C ASN A 184 9.79 -6.84 -13.03
N ARG A 185 10.16 -5.55 -12.96
CA ARG A 185 10.30 -4.70 -14.17
C ARG A 185 11.45 -5.13 -15.07
N THR A 186 12.54 -5.64 -14.51
CA THR A 186 13.65 -6.19 -15.31
C THR A 186 13.24 -7.48 -16.01
N MET A 187 12.50 -8.38 -15.36
CA MET A 187 12.02 -9.61 -15.99
C MET A 187 10.94 -9.33 -17.06
N GLU A 188 10.00 -8.42 -16.83
CA GLU A 188 8.99 -8.04 -17.85
C GLU A 188 9.63 -7.32 -19.05
N GLY A 189 10.69 -6.54 -18.83
CA GLY A 189 11.47 -5.90 -19.89
C GLY A 189 12.30 -6.89 -20.72
N GLU A 190 12.86 -7.91 -20.08
CA GLU A 190 13.56 -9.01 -20.76
C GLU A 190 12.60 -9.89 -21.56
N VAL A 191 11.43 -10.25 -21.01
CA VAL A 191 10.39 -11.00 -21.72
C VAL A 191 9.84 -10.23 -22.93
N ARG A 192 9.68 -8.90 -22.86
CA ARG A 192 9.30 -8.09 -24.03
C ARG A 192 10.38 -8.09 -25.13
N ASN A 193 11.65 -8.02 -24.76
CA ASN A 193 12.76 -8.03 -25.72
C ASN A 193 12.95 -9.40 -26.39
N ASP A 194 12.59 -10.49 -25.70
CA ASP A 194 12.66 -11.84 -26.27
C ASP A 194 11.48 -12.11 -27.23
N VAL A 195 10.29 -11.59 -26.95
CA VAL A 195 9.13 -11.66 -27.87
C VAL A 195 9.36 -10.84 -29.15
N GLU A 196 10.07 -9.70 -29.07
CA GLU A 196 10.41 -8.91 -30.26
C GLU A 196 11.51 -9.56 -31.13
N LYS A 197 12.36 -10.42 -30.57
CA LYS A 197 13.40 -11.14 -31.32
C LYS A 197 12.90 -12.40 -32.04
N GLU A 198 11.78 -12.99 -31.61
CA GLU A 198 11.18 -14.15 -32.28
C GLU A 198 10.26 -13.76 -33.46
N GLY A 199 10.05 -12.46 -33.69
CA GLY A 199 9.23 -11.93 -34.79
C GLY A 199 9.96 -11.64 -36.11
N GLU A 200 11.30 -11.70 -36.15
CA GLU A 200 12.11 -11.44 -37.35
C GLU A 200 12.72 -12.74 -37.92
N CYS A 201 11.87 -13.69 -38.29
CA CYS A 201 12.29 -14.75 -39.22
C CYS A 201 11.09 -15.31 -39.98
N SER A 202 10.68 -14.62 -41.03
CA SER A 202 9.98 -15.14 -42.22
C SER A 202 10.01 -14.10 -43.35
#